data_AF-X1QBU2-F1
#
_entry.id   AF-X1QBU2-F1
#
_cell.length_a   1.000
_cell.length_b   1.000
_cell.length_c   1.000
_cell.angle_alpha   90.00
_cell.angle_beta   90.00
_cell.angle_gamma   90.00
#
_symmetry.space_group_name_H-M   'P 1'
#
loop_
_entity.id
_entity.type
_entity.pdbx_description
1 polymer ?
#
loop_
_entity_poly.entity_id
_entity_poly.type
_entity_poly.pdbx_seq_one_letter_code
_entity_poly.pdbx_strand_id
1 'polypeptide(L)'
;MLGERTTVEMDCCLNTTLEECKAYDEEEVHLLELQYDNLVLCEDCEGCNCYPRIIVMSLSEETPELPEGMAVVGSIYDFTGYRDSLRQIPCPLRTYFDPVASVLLSYDPALLPPDATNPVIGFYSHDLGQWVILPPVPGVVAEVGVATGLAEYFASPFAVLVNVLPPPPTTPEPPAPAPAHFVASGLNITP
;
A
#
# COMPACT_ATOMS: atom_id res chain seq x y z
N MET A 1 18.30 -6.13 -2.74
CA MET A 1 18.45 -7.14 -3.81
C MET A 1 17.31 -6.89 -4.79
N LEU A 2 17.57 -6.88 -6.09
CA LEU A 2 16.59 -6.48 -7.12
C LEU A 2 15.55 -7.59 -7.30
N GLY A 3 14.28 -7.26 -7.03
CA GLY A 3 13.13 -8.19 -6.92
C GLY A 3 13.05 -9.27 -8.01
N GLU A 4 12.63 -10.46 -7.56
CA GLU A 4 12.48 -11.65 -8.40
C GLU A 4 11.28 -11.55 -9.36
N ARG A 5 11.32 -12.41 -10.39
CA ARG A 5 10.51 -12.34 -11.61
C ARG A 5 9.26 -13.19 -11.45
N THR A 6 8.08 -12.60 -11.59
CA THR A 6 6.91 -13.37 -12.00
C THR A 6 6.81 -13.37 -13.52
N THR A 7 6.94 -14.55 -14.11
CA THR A 7 6.65 -14.73 -15.54
C THR A 7 5.22 -15.22 -15.66
N VAL A 8 4.39 -14.47 -16.40
CA VAL A 8 3.00 -14.84 -16.67
C VAL A 8 2.92 -15.34 -18.10
N GLU A 9 2.46 -16.58 -18.31
CA GLU A 9 2.25 -17.11 -19.66
C GLU A 9 0.90 -16.62 -20.22
N MET A 10 0.97 -16.03 -21.42
CA MET A 10 -0.17 -15.34 -22.04
C MET A 10 -0.44 -15.89 -23.44
N ASP A 11 -1.71 -15.89 -23.84
CA ASP A 11 -2.11 -16.06 -25.23
C ASP A 11 -1.66 -14.83 -26.04
N CYS A 12 -0.85 -15.05 -27.07
CA CYS A 12 -0.26 -13.98 -27.88
C CYS A 12 -1.27 -13.04 -28.56
N CYS A 13 -2.49 -13.51 -28.82
CA CYS A 13 -3.49 -12.77 -29.59
C CYS A 13 -4.68 -12.30 -28.74
N LEU A 14 -4.98 -13.01 -27.67
CA LEU A 14 -6.06 -12.65 -26.74
C LEU A 14 -5.54 -11.84 -25.55
N ASN A 15 -4.23 -11.83 -25.31
CA ASN A 15 -3.60 -11.18 -24.16
C ASN A 15 -4.14 -11.70 -22.81
N THR A 16 -4.70 -12.92 -22.79
CA THR A 16 -5.23 -13.56 -21.60
C THR A 16 -4.24 -14.57 -21.03
N THR A 17 -4.28 -14.78 -19.71
CA THR A 17 -3.49 -15.82 -19.04
C THR A 17 -3.90 -17.22 -19.51
N LEU A 18 -2.90 -18.06 -19.82
CA LEU A 18 -3.14 -19.44 -20.28
C LEU A 18 -3.44 -20.42 -19.14
N GLU A 19 -3.15 -20.03 -17.91
CA GLU A 19 -3.37 -20.79 -16.69
C GLU A 19 -3.55 -19.84 -15.50
N GLU A 20 -3.99 -20.38 -14.36
CA GLU A 20 -3.98 -19.65 -13.10
C GLU A 20 -2.54 -19.33 -12.72
N CYS A 21 -2.24 -18.05 -12.52
CA CYS A 21 -0.89 -17.59 -12.19
C CYS A 21 -0.85 -17.11 -10.74
N LYS A 22 0.00 -17.75 -9.94
CA LYS A 22 0.33 -17.33 -8.57
C LYS A 22 1.77 -16.88 -8.52
N ALA A 23 1.93 -15.63 -8.11
CA ALA A 23 3.15 -14.87 -8.22
C ALA A 23 3.60 -14.44 -6.84
N TYR A 24 4.48 -15.24 -6.23
CA TYR A 24 5.06 -14.94 -4.93
C TYR A 24 6.29 -14.03 -5.05
N ASP A 25 6.55 -13.24 -4.02
CA ASP A 25 7.85 -12.58 -3.84
C ASP A 25 8.91 -13.56 -3.31
N GLU A 26 10.17 -13.10 -3.19
CA GLU A 26 11.32 -13.94 -2.79
C GLU A 26 11.13 -14.59 -1.41
N GLU A 27 10.39 -13.94 -0.52
CA GLU A 27 10.12 -14.43 0.83
C GLU A 27 8.82 -15.25 0.94
N GLU A 28 8.08 -15.41 -0.17
CA GLU A 28 6.77 -16.07 -0.25
C GLU A 28 5.69 -15.47 0.67
N VAL A 29 5.79 -14.17 0.96
CA VAL A 29 4.89 -13.43 1.86
C VAL A 29 3.94 -12.49 1.11
N HIS A 30 4.28 -12.08 -0.10
CA HIS A 30 3.44 -11.28 -0.98
C HIS A 30 2.96 -12.14 -2.14
N LEU A 31 1.72 -11.95 -2.58
CA LEU A 31 1.14 -12.73 -3.67
C LEU A 31 0.33 -11.83 -4.61
N LEU A 32 0.60 -11.99 -5.90
CA LEU A 32 -0.30 -11.58 -6.97
C LEU A 32 -0.95 -12.84 -7.57
N GLU A 33 -2.27 -12.84 -7.68
CA GLU A 33 -3.05 -13.95 -8.22
C GLU A 33 -3.87 -13.49 -9.42
N LEU A 34 -3.63 -14.14 -10.57
CA LEU A 34 -4.37 -13.97 -11.81
C LEU A 34 -5.09 -15.28 -12.13
N GLN A 35 -6.39 -15.19 -12.42
CA GLN A 35 -7.19 -16.35 -12.79
C GLN A 35 -6.87 -16.81 -14.21
N TYR A 36 -7.30 -18.02 -14.58
CA TYR A 36 -7.30 -18.46 -15.98
C TYR A 36 -8.15 -17.54 -16.86
N ASP A 37 -7.69 -17.27 -18.09
CA ASP A 37 -8.35 -16.40 -19.06
C ASP A 37 -8.49 -14.93 -18.60
N ASN A 38 -7.61 -14.50 -17.68
CA ASN A 38 -7.54 -13.13 -17.22
C ASN A 38 -6.80 -12.27 -18.25
N LEU A 39 -7.50 -11.28 -18.80
CA LEU A 39 -6.94 -10.31 -19.73
C LEU A 39 -5.98 -9.40 -19.00
N VAL A 40 -4.73 -9.34 -19.47
CA VAL A 40 -3.71 -8.46 -18.91
C VAL A 40 -3.14 -7.59 -20.01
N LEU A 41 -3.23 -6.27 -19.86
CA LEU A 41 -2.89 -5.33 -20.92
C LEU A 41 -1.94 -4.23 -20.47
N CYS A 42 -0.99 -3.85 -21.32
CA CYS A 42 -0.42 -2.51 -21.24
C CYS A 42 -1.44 -1.53 -21.85
N GLU A 43 -1.91 -0.55 -21.08
CA GLU A 43 -3.02 0.36 -21.44
C GLU A 43 -2.79 1.17 -22.75
N ASP A 44 -1.54 1.36 -23.15
CA ASP A 44 -1.17 2.20 -24.29
C ASP A 44 -1.24 1.49 -25.66
N CYS A 45 -1.72 0.25 -25.73
CA CYS A 45 -1.79 -0.45 -27.01
C CYS A 45 -3.00 -1.36 -27.18
N GLU A 46 -3.38 -1.56 -28.44
CA GLU A 46 -4.52 -2.39 -28.86
C GLU A 46 -4.03 -3.51 -29.79
N GLY A 47 -4.60 -4.71 -29.63
CA GLY A 47 -4.34 -5.87 -30.49
C GLY A 47 -3.39 -6.91 -29.89
N CYS A 48 -2.76 -7.71 -30.75
CA CYS A 48 -1.90 -8.82 -30.34
C CYS A 48 -0.60 -8.33 -29.66
N ASN A 49 -0.12 -9.08 -28.67
CA ASN A 49 1.10 -8.80 -27.90
C ASN A 49 1.04 -7.49 -27.08
N CYS A 50 -0.15 -7.10 -26.64
CA CYS A 50 -0.37 -5.90 -25.84
C CYS A 50 -0.37 -6.15 -24.34
N TYR A 51 0.49 -7.04 -23.86
CA TYR A 51 0.55 -7.46 -22.47
C TYR A 51 1.97 -7.34 -21.91
N PRO A 52 2.12 -7.17 -20.57
CA PRO A 52 3.40 -7.39 -19.92
C PRO A 52 3.76 -8.87 -19.96
N ARG A 53 4.99 -9.20 -20.37
CA ARG A 53 5.56 -10.56 -20.27
C ARG A 53 5.99 -10.88 -18.85
N ILE A 54 6.42 -9.87 -18.11
CA ILE A 54 6.87 -9.99 -16.73
C ILE A 54 6.23 -8.87 -15.93
N ILE A 55 5.73 -9.20 -14.74
CA ILE A 55 5.35 -8.24 -13.72
C ILE A 55 6.39 -8.31 -12.62
N VAL A 56 6.86 -7.16 -12.15
CA VAL A 56 7.87 -7.07 -11.10
C VAL A 56 7.32 -6.19 -9.99
N MET A 57 7.38 -6.71 -8.77
CA MET A 57 7.20 -5.94 -7.55
C MET A 57 8.58 -5.51 -7.02
N SER A 58 8.75 -4.23 -6.71
CA SER A 58 9.98 -3.68 -6.13
C SER A 58 9.66 -2.74 -4.98
N LEU A 59 10.60 -2.50 -4.07
CA LEU A 59 10.45 -1.44 -3.08
C LEU A 59 10.33 -0.09 -3.78
N SER A 60 9.35 0.70 -3.37
CA SER A 60 9.18 2.05 -3.86
C SER A 60 10.14 3.00 -3.18
N GLU A 61 10.71 3.91 -3.96
CA GLU A 61 11.41 5.09 -3.44
C GLU A 61 10.44 6.24 -3.15
N GLU A 62 9.20 6.14 -3.66
CA GLU A 62 8.17 7.15 -3.48
C GLU A 62 7.47 6.97 -2.13
N THR A 63 7.27 8.09 -1.43
CA THR A 63 6.53 8.15 -0.16
C THR A 63 5.47 9.24 -0.23
N PRO A 64 4.35 9.00 -0.93
CA PRO A 64 3.28 9.99 -1.06
C PRO A 64 2.70 10.40 0.29
N GLU A 65 2.17 11.62 0.38
CA GLU A 65 1.50 12.09 1.59
C GLU A 65 0.29 11.20 1.93
N LEU A 66 0.16 10.86 3.22
CA LEU A 66 -0.90 9.97 3.68
C LEU A 66 -2.17 10.77 4.01
N PRO A 67 -3.36 10.16 3.82
CA PRO A 67 -4.60 10.74 4.30
C PRO A 67 -4.56 10.95 5.82
N GLU A 68 -5.28 11.98 6.29
CA GLU A 68 -5.40 12.23 7.73
C GLU A 68 -5.99 10.99 8.44
N GLY A 69 -5.37 10.60 9.56
CA GLY A 69 -5.80 9.43 10.32
C GLY A 69 -5.40 8.09 9.70
N MET A 70 -4.47 8.07 8.75
CA MET A 70 -3.89 6.83 8.22
C MET A 70 -2.37 6.76 8.43
N ALA A 71 -1.87 5.53 8.54
CA ALA A 71 -0.44 5.23 8.58
C ALA A 71 -0.12 4.07 7.63
N VAL A 72 1.08 4.07 7.06
CA VAL A 72 1.64 2.92 6.33
C VAL A 72 2.21 1.92 7.33
N VAL A 73 2.00 0.63 7.06
CA VAL A 73 2.57 -0.48 7.83
C VAL A 73 3.47 -1.29 6.91
N GLY A 74 4.75 -1.38 7.28
CA GLY A 74 5.75 -2.09 6.49
C GLY A 74 6.25 -1.28 5.29
N SER A 75 6.54 -1.98 4.20
CA SER A 75 7.14 -1.42 3.00
C SER A 75 6.09 -0.91 2.01
N ILE A 76 6.53 0.02 1.15
CA ILE A 76 5.79 0.52 0.00
C ILE A 76 6.38 -0.13 -1.25
N TYR A 77 5.54 -0.56 -2.18
CA TYR A 77 5.93 -1.34 -3.34
C TYR A 77 5.48 -0.71 -4.66
N ASP A 78 6.33 -0.75 -5.67
CA ASP A 78 5.98 -0.44 -7.05
C ASP A 78 5.71 -1.75 -7.81
N PHE A 79 4.62 -1.80 -8.57
CA PHE A 79 4.34 -2.89 -9.49
C PHE A 79 4.55 -2.40 -10.92
N THR A 80 5.51 -3.00 -11.63
CA THR A 80 5.85 -2.63 -13.00
C THR A 80 5.69 -3.82 -13.94
N GLY A 81 4.82 -3.68 -14.93
CA GLY A 81 4.73 -4.59 -16.06
C GLY A 81 5.78 -4.25 -17.12
N TYR A 82 6.46 -5.27 -17.66
CA TYR A 82 7.46 -5.14 -18.72
C TYR A 82 7.07 -5.97 -19.94
N ARG A 83 7.18 -5.37 -21.13
CA ARG A 83 6.87 -6.01 -22.41
C ARG A 83 7.94 -6.99 -22.89
N ASP A 84 9.13 -6.91 -22.31
CA ASP A 84 10.26 -7.78 -22.61
C ASP A 84 10.71 -8.57 -21.37
N SER A 85 11.33 -9.72 -21.61
CA SER A 85 11.80 -10.58 -20.53
C SER A 85 13.04 -10.05 -19.78
N LEU A 86 13.68 -9.00 -20.30
CA LEU A 86 14.87 -8.37 -19.71
C LEU A 86 14.54 -7.13 -18.86
N ARG A 87 13.26 -6.75 -18.73
CA ARG A 87 12.77 -5.60 -17.96
C ARG A 87 13.29 -4.24 -18.46
N GLN A 88 13.49 -4.11 -19.76
CA GLN A 88 14.02 -2.88 -20.36
C GLN A 88 12.92 -1.96 -20.88
N ILE A 89 11.74 -2.52 -21.18
CA ILE A 89 10.62 -1.85 -21.83
C ILE A 89 9.40 -1.98 -20.90
N PRO A 90 9.20 -1.05 -19.95
CA PRO A 90 8.02 -1.05 -19.11
C PRO A 90 6.75 -0.77 -19.95
N CYS A 91 5.59 -1.23 -19.48
CA CYS A 91 4.31 -0.68 -19.95
C CYS A 91 4.32 0.83 -19.62
N PRO A 92 4.18 1.74 -20.61
CA PRO A 92 4.42 3.17 -20.42
C PRO A 92 3.31 3.90 -19.66
N LEU A 93 2.11 3.33 -19.56
CA LEU A 93 1.00 3.87 -18.77
C LEU A 93 0.74 2.99 -17.55
N ARG A 94 -0.10 1.96 -17.70
CA ARG A 94 -0.47 1.02 -16.63
C ARG A 94 -0.56 -0.40 -17.16
N THR A 95 -0.53 -1.34 -16.23
CA THR A 95 -0.95 -2.73 -16.49
C THR A 95 -2.38 -2.88 -16.00
N TYR A 96 -3.30 -3.24 -16.88
CA TYR A 96 -4.73 -3.43 -16.62
C TYR A 96 -5.08 -4.92 -16.54
N PHE A 97 -6.10 -5.27 -15.74
CA PHE A 97 -6.58 -6.62 -15.50
C PHE A 97 -8.10 -6.72 -15.70
N ASP A 98 -8.55 -7.71 -16.47
CA ASP A 98 -9.97 -8.07 -16.59
C ASP A 98 -10.16 -9.60 -16.69
N PRO A 99 -10.74 -10.26 -15.67
CA PRO A 99 -11.29 -9.68 -14.45
C PRO A 99 -10.20 -9.12 -13.51
N VAL A 100 -10.61 -8.37 -12.50
CA VAL A 100 -9.70 -7.79 -11.50
C VAL A 100 -8.73 -8.81 -10.88
N ALA A 101 -7.48 -8.40 -10.69
CA ALA A 101 -6.45 -9.22 -10.07
C ALA A 101 -6.60 -9.23 -8.54
N SER A 102 -6.25 -10.34 -7.90
CA SER A 102 -6.17 -10.40 -6.44
C SER A 102 -4.74 -10.11 -5.99
N VAL A 103 -4.60 -9.18 -5.05
CA VAL A 103 -3.32 -8.77 -4.47
C VAL A 103 -3.36 -9.08 -2.98
N LEU A 104 -2.27 -9.66 -2.48
CA LEU A 104 -2.07 -9.99 -1.09
C LEU A 104 -0.72 -9.44 -0.64
N LEU A 105 -0.75 -8.59 0.39
CA LEU A 105 0.45 -8.03 1.00
C LEU A 105 0.51 -8.40 2.48
N SER A 106 1.57 -9.11 2.87
CA SER A 106 1.88 -9.35 4.28
C SER A 106 2.44 -8.10 4.96
N TYR A 107 2.17 -7.98 6.26
CA TYR A 107 2.72 -6.95 7.13
C TYR A 107 2.99 -7.56 8.51
N ASP A 108 4.00 -7.05 9.22
CA ASP A 108 4.28 -7.50 10.59
C ASP A 108 3.28 -6.85 11.58
N PRO A 109 2.42 -7.62 12.25
CA PRO A 109 1.49 -7.09 13.24
C PRO A 109 2.17 -6.39 14.41
N ALA A 110 3.44 -6.72 14.70
CA ALA A 110 4.22 -6.08 15.76
C ALA A 110 4.64 -4.65 15.40
N LEU A 111 4.60 -4.27 14.12
CA LEU A 111 4.90 -2.92 13.63
C LEU A 111 3.65 -2.03 13.56
N LEU A 112 2.48 -2.53 13.92
CA LEU A 112 1.26 -1.73 13.94
C LEU A 112 1.37 -0.60 14.97
N PRO A 113 1.02 0.65 14.59
CA PRO A 113 0.88 1.73 15.55
C PRO A 113 -0.11 1.37 16.67
N PRO A 114 0.05 1.93 17.88
CA PRO A 114 -0.97 1.82 18.92
C PRO A 114 -2.34 2.26 18.39
N ASP A 115 -3.38 1.51 18.71
CA ASP A 115 -4.76 1.76 18.28
C ASP A 115 -5.00 1.66 16.75
N ALA A 116 -4.04 1.12 16.00
CA ALA A 116 -4.21 0.87 14.57
C ALA A 116 -5.33 -0.16 14.32
N THR A 117 -6.19 0.13 13.36
CA THR A 117 -7.30 -0.75 12.96
C THR A 117 -7.42 -0.84 11.44
N ASN A 118 -8.11 -1.89 10.98
CA ASN A 118 -8.51 -2.07 9.58
C ASN A 118 -7.35 -2.00 8.56
N PRO A 119 -6.42 -2.97 8.59
CA PRO A 119 -5.37 -3.09 7.59
C PRO A 119 -5.99 -3.35 6.21
N VAL A 120 -5.67 -2.49 5.25
CA VAL A 120 -6.16 -2.56 3.87
C VAL A 120 -5.02 -2.28 2.90
N ILE A 121 -5.11 -2.79 1.67
CA ILE A 121 -4.18 -2.41 0.61
C ILE A 121 -4.71 -1.15 -0.06
N GLY A 122 -3.84 -0.18 -0.31
CA GLY A 122 -4.12 0.95 -1.18
C GLY A 122 -2.99 1.20 -2.17
N PHE A 123 -3.31 1.89 -3.25
CA PHE A 123 -2.30 2.46 -4.14
C PHE A 123 -2.45 3.98 -4.23
N TYR A 124 -1.38 4.69 -4.51
CA TYR A 124 -1.43 6.10 -4.76
C TYR A 124 -1.77 6.38 -6.23
N SER A 125 -2.86 7.10 -6.46
CA SER A 125 -3.26 7.53 -7.79
C SER A 125 -2.67 8.90 -8.08
N HIS A 126 -1.66 8.95 -8.95
CA HIS A 126 -1.06 10.21 -9.42
C HIS A 126 -2.06 11.12 -10.14
N ASP A 127 -3.06 10.56 -10.82
CA ASP A 127 -4.10 11.35 -11.49
C ASP A 127 -4.99 12.09 -10.50
N LEU A 128 -5.27 11.46 -9.36
CA LEU A 128 -6.14 12.00 -8.32
C LEU A 128 -5.37 12.73 -7.22
N GLY A 129 -4.05 12.55 -7.15
CA GLY A 129 -3.20 13.05 -6.07
C GLY A 129 -3.56 12.48 -4.70
N GLN A 130 -4.07 11.24 -4.63
CA GLN A 130 -4.52 10.62 -3.38
C GLN A 130 -4.40 9.09 -3.39
N TRP A 131 -4.37 8.52 -2.20
CA TRP A 131 -4.46 7.08 -1.99
C TRP A 131 -5.87 6.56 -2.29
N VAL A 132 -5.93 5.45 -3.03
CA VAL A 132 -7.15 4.72 -3.38
C VAL A 132 -7.08 3.35 -2.70
N ILE A 133 -8.07 3.07 -1.85
CA ILE A 133 -8.17 1.80 -1.13
C ILE A 133 -8.74 0.72 -2.05
N LEU A 134 -8.08 -0.43 -2.11
CA LEU A 134 -8.57 -1.56 -2.88
C LEU A 134 -9.79 -2.19 -2.19
N PRO A 135 -10.81 -2.60 -2.95
CA PRO A 135 -11.92 -3.37 -2.40
C PRO A 135 -11.44 -4.74 -1.91
N PRO A 136 -12.04 -5.29 -0.83
CA PRO A 136 -11.65 -6.57 -0.28
C PRO A 136 -12.02 -7.73 -1.21
N VAL A 137 -11.30 -8.84 -1.11
CA VAL A 137 -11.60 -10.06 -1.86
C VAL A 137 -12.82 -10.78 -1.23
N PRO A 138 -13.95 -10.96 -1.93
CA PRO A 138 -15.13 -11.59 -1.37
C PRO A 138 -14.89 -13.03 -0.89
N GLY A 139 -15.42 -13.37 0.28
CA GLY A 139 -15.33 -14.72 0.84
C GLY A 139 -13.98 -15.08 1.47
N VAL A 140 -12.99 -14.18 1.40
CA VAL A 140 -11.71 -14.32 2.11
C VAL A 140 -11.85 -13.73 3.52
N VAL A 141 -11.46 -14.50 4.53
CA VAL A 141 -11.41 -14.04 5.92
C VAL A 141 -10.05 -13.37 6.13
N ALA A 142 -10.04 -12.20 6.78
CA ALA A 142 -8.80 -11.50 7.10
C ALA A 142 -7.91 -12.37 7.99
N GLU A 143 -6.73 -12.71 7.49
CA GLU A 143 -5.67 -13.36 8.25
C GLU A 143 -4.79 -12.30 8.92
N VAL A 144 -4.38 -12.56 10.17
CA VAL A 144 -3.55 -11.60 10.91
C VAL A 144 -2.19 -11.50 10.23
N GLY A 145 -1.78 -10.27 9.91
CA GLY A 145 -0.52 -10.02 9.21
C GLY A 145 -0.65 -10.11 7.69
N VAL A 146 -1.87 -10.22 7.16
CA VAL A 146 -2.12 -10.27 5.71
C VAL A 146 -3.25 -9.32 5.35
N ALA A 147 -2.97 -8.40 4.41
CA ALA A 147 -3.98 -7.59 3.76
C ALA A 147 -4.26 -8.15 2.36
N THR A 148 -5.52 -8.09 1.91
CA THR A 148 -5.92 -8.49 0.56
C THR A 148 -6.73 -7.39 -0.11
N GLY A 149 -6.68 -7.34 -1.45
CA GLY A 149 -7.44 -6.38 -2.23
C GLY A 149 -7.57 -6.80 -3.70
N LEU A 150 -8.58 -6.26 -4.38
CA LEU A 150 -8.79 -6.47 -5.81
C LEU A 150 -8.30 -5.25 -6.60
N ALA A 151 -7.44 -5.46 -7.58
CA ALA A 151 -6.85 -4.41 -8.41
C ALA A 151 -7.30 -4.56 -9.87
N GLU A 152 -7.95 -3.52 -10.41
CA GLU A 152 -8.26 -3.40 -11.85
C GLU A 152 -7.02 -3.05 -12.68
N TYR A 153 -6.05 -2.39 -12.07
CA TYR A 153 -4.79 -2.05 -12.70
C TYR A 153 -3.71 -1.83 -11.65
N PHE A 154 -2.45 -1.86 -12.07
CA PHE A 154 -1.35 -1.39 -11.25
C PHE A 154 -1.15 0.11 -11.39
N ALA A 155 -1.23 0.81 -10.27
CA ALA A 155 -0.71 2.15 -10.10
C ALA A 155 0.30 2.13 -8.96
N SER A 156 1.48 2.68 -9.20
CA SER A 156 2.54 2.72 -8.21
C SER A 156 2.54 4.07 -7.49
N PRO A 157 2.83 4.11 -6.19
CA PRO A 157 3.09 2.96 -5.30
C PRO A 157 1.85 2.29 -4.66
N PHE A 158 2.02 1.05 -4.17
CA PHE A 158 1.12 0.27 -3.31
C PHE A 158 1.64 0.17 -1.87
N ALA A 159 0.76 0.15 -0.88
CA ALA A 159 1.11 -0.06 0.52
C ALA A 159 -0.02 -0.70 1.34
N VAL A 160 0.32 -1.27 2.49
CA VAL A 160 -0.66 -1.59 3.54
C VAL A 160 -0.90 -0.34 4.38
N LEU A 161 -2.16 0.08 4.45
CA LEU A 161 -2.63 1.25 5.20
C LEU A 161 -3.48 0.80 6.38
N VAL A 162 -3.35 1.51 7.50
CA VAL A 162 -4.17 1.32 8.69
C VAL A 162 -4.76 2.65 9.16
N ASN A 163 -5.95 2.58 9.75
CA ASN A 163 -6.53 3.72 10.43
C ASN A 163 -5.85 3.90 11.79
N VAL A 164 -5.43 5.13 12.09
CA VAL A 164 -4.91 5.55 13.38
C VAL A 164 -5.81 6.66 13.93
N LEU A 165 -6.15 6.57 15.21
CA LEU A 165 -6.87 7.67 15.85
C LEU A 165 -5.99 8.92 15.85
N PRO A 166 -6.54 10.11 15.55
CA PRO A 166 -5.80 11.34 15.76
C PRO A 166 -5.37 11.42 17.23
N PRO A 167 -4.16 11.91 17.52
CA PRO A 167 -3.71 12.04 18.90
C PRO A 167 -4.73 12.84 19.70
N PRO A 168 -5.04 12.46 20.95
CA PRO A 168 -5.98 13.20 21.77
C PRO A 168 -5.53 14.67 21.83
N PRO A 169 -6.47 15.64 21.79
CA PRO A 169 -6.11 17.05 21.86
C PRO A 169 -5.26 17.28 23.11
N THR A 170 -4.09 17.89 22.92
CA THR A 170 -3.22 18.28 24.02
C THR A 170 -4.02 19.20 24.94
N THR A 171 -4.42 18.67 26.10
CA THR A 171 -5.04 19.50 27.13
C THR A 171 -3.96 20.53 27.51
N PRO A 172 -4.24 21.84 27.45
CA PRO A 172 -3.27 22.84 27.87
C PRO A 172 -2.83 22.50 29.29
N GLU A 173 -1.52 22.34 29.49
CA GLU A 173 -0.96 22.17 30.83
C GLU A 173 -1.49 23.34 31.69
N PRO A 174 -2.09 23.09 32.86
CA PRO A 174 -2.54 24.16 33.73
C PRO A 174 -1.36 25.11 33.96
N PRO A 175 -1.54 26.44 33.82
CA PRO A 175 -0.45 27.38 34.04
C PRO A 175 0.18 27.08 35.40
N ALA A 176 1.50 26.92 35.43
CA ALA A 176 2.24 26.66 36.65
C ALA A 176 1.79 27.66 37.73
N PRO A 177 1.49 27.22 38.96
CA PRO A 177 1.00 28.11 39.99
C PRO A 177 1.99 29.26 40.16
N ALA A 178 1.51 30.49 40.01
CA ALA A 178 2.33 31.67 40.19
C ALA A 178 2.95 31.64 41.60
N PRO A 179 4.24 32.02 41.76
CA PRO A 179 4.86 32.06 43.07
C PRO A 179 4.03 32.94 44.02
N ALA A 180 3.71 32.41 45.20
CA ALA A 180 3.02 33.19 46.21
C ALA A 180 3.94 34.30 46.72
N HIS A 181 3.59 35.56 46.43
CA HIS A 181 4.24 36.72 47.00
C HIS A 181 3.53 37.10 48.31
N PHE A 182 4.19 36.86 49.44
CA PHE A 182 3.72 37.33 50.74
C PHE A 182 4.43 38.63 51.09
N VAL A 183 3.67 39.72 51.27
CA VAL A 183 4.18 40.97 51.84
C VAL A 183 3.73 41.01 53.30
N ALA A 184 4.68 40.84 54.23
CA ALA A 184 4.44 41.09 55.64
C ALA A 184 4.57 42.60 55.91
N SER A 185 3.55 43.21 56.52
CA SER A 185 3.57 44.60 56.98
C SER A 185 2.94 44.66 58.37
N GLY A 186 3.52 45.47 59.27
CA GLY A 186 3.06 45.60 60.65
C GLY A 186 3.71 44.64 61.66
N LEU A 187 4.85 44.03 61.34
CA LEU A 187 5.64 43.28 62.33
C LEU A 187 6.19 44.24 63.39
N ASN A 188 5.60 44.20 64.58
CA ASN A 188 6.13 44.88 65.76
C ASN A 188 7.06 43.90 66.49
N ILE A 189 8.37 44.08 66.37
CA ILE A 189 9.34 43.27 67.10
C ILE A 189 9.50 43.91 68.48
N THR A 190 8.88 43.30 69.49
CA THR A 190 9.16 43.64 70.89
C THR A 190 10.41 42.89 71.36
N PRO A 191 11.34 43.55 72.07
CA PRO A 191 12.56 42.93 72.59
C PRO A 191 12.32 41.90 73.70
#